data_AF-A0AAE5XMT9-F1
#
_entry.id   AF-A0AAE5XMT9-F1
#
_cell.length_a   1.000
_cell.length_b   1.000
_cell.length_c   1.000
_cell.angle_alpha   90.00
_cell.angle_beta   90.00
_cell.angle_gamma   90.00
#
_symmetry.space_group_name_H-M   'P 1'
#
loop_
_entity.id
_entity.type
_entity.pdbx_description
1 polymer ?
#
loop_
_entity_poly.entity_id
_entity_poly.type
_entity_poly.pdbx_seq_one_letter_code
_entity_poly.pdbx_strand_id
1 'polypeptide(L)'
;MIHLAPGEDILKEGAANLQKNVETVGGKLYLTNQRLVFRAHALNVQGGVTEIPLAQVCKLTKCWTKLFGVVPLYPNSLAISTHDNTVFRFVLFGRDSWRAAIAEQVGAPA
;
A
#
# COMPACT_ATOMS: atom_id res chain seq x y z
N MET A 1 12.88 2.23 8.89
CA MET A 1 13.36 0.83 8.98
C MET A 1 12.22 -0.05 9.46
N ILE A 2 11.95 -1.16 8.77
CA ILE A 2 10.97 -2.17 9.18
C ILE A 2 11.73 -3.38 9.75
N HIS A 3 11.07 -4.17 10.59
CA HIS A 3 11.61 -5.45 11.02
C HIS A 3 11.35 -6.48 9.90
N LEU A 4 12.38 -7.24 9.51
CA LEU A 4 12.31 -8.26 8.46
C LEU A 4 12.31 -9.66 9.09
N ALA A 5 11.42 -10.52 8.63
CA ALA A 5 11.44 -11.94 8.98
C ALA A 5 12.64 -12.66 8.32
N PRO A 6 13.02 -13.86 8.78
CA PRO A 6 14.04 -14.66 8.11
C PRO A 6 13.72 -14.89 6.63
N GLY A 7 14.68 -14.62 5.74
CA GLY A 7 14.50 -14.72 4.29
C GLY A 7 13.57 -13.66 3.69
N GLU A 8 13.24 -12.60 4.44
CA GLU A 8 12.47 -11.46 3.94
C GLU A 8 13.41 -10.36 3.42
N ASP A 9 13.29 -10.03 2.14
CA ASP A 9 14.10 -9.00 1.47
C ASP A 9 13.22 -7.85 0.97
N ILE A 10 13.71 -6.62 1.10
CA ILE A 10 13.04 -5.43 0.56
C ILE A 10 13.29 -5.35 -0.94
N LEU A 11 12.22 -5.39 -1.72
CA LEU A 11 12.24 -5.31 -3.18
C LEU A 11 12.01 -3.88 -3.68
N LYS A 12 11.20 -3.10 -2.96
CA LYS A 12 10.87 -1.71 -3.30
C LYS A 12 10.47 -0.94 -2.06
N GLU A 13 10.80 0.34 -2.02
CA GLU A 13 10.32 1.23 -0.96
C GLU A 13 10.11 2.66 -1.49
N GLY A 14 9.24 3.43 -0.82
CA GLY A 14 8.95 4.80 -1.23
C GLY A 14 7.91 5.50 -0.36
N ALA A 15 7.87 6.83 -0.47
CA ALA A 15 6.86 7.63 0.22
C ALA A 15 5.45 7.26 -0.28
N ALA A 16 4.51 7.15 0.66
CA ALA A 16 3.12 6.88 0.36
C ALA A 16 2.23 7.49 1.45
N ASN A 17 0.99 7.81 1.10
CA ASN A 17 -0.02 8.15 2.09
C ASN A 17 -1.12 7.09 2.08
N LEU A 18 -1.49 6.58 3.25
CA LEU A 18 -2.62 5.67 3.42
C LEU A 18 -3.90 6.49 3.64
N GLN A 19 -4.89 6.32 2.77
CA GLN A 19 -6.20 6.95 2.94
C GLN A 19 -7.09 6.07 3.82
N LYS A 20 -7.45 6.56 5.01
CA LYS A 20 -8.39 5.94 5.95
C LYS A 20 -9.63 6.82 6.07
N ASN A 21 -10.72 6.45 5.39
CA ASN A 21 -11.95 7.24 5.37
C ASN A 21 -11.72 8.70 4.93
N VAL A 22 -11.91 9.67 5.85
CA VAL A 22 -11.70 11.11 5.62
C VAL A 22 -10.27 11.56 5.93
N GLU A 23 -9.46 10.70 6.55
CA GLU A 23 -8.09 11.00 6.96
C GLU A 23 -7.08 10.42 5.98
N THR A 24 -5.94 11.10 5.84
CA THR A 24 -4.82 10.61 5.05
C THR A 24 -3.56 10.66 5.91
N VAL A 25 -2.96 9.50 6.15
CA VAL A 25 -1.77 9.37 7.00
C VAL A 25 -0.54 9.21 6.12
N GLY A 26 0.42 10.13 6.26
CA GLY A 26 1.68 10.07 5.53
C GLY A 26 2.66 9.07 6.14
N GLY A 27 3.43 8.40 5.28
CA GLY A 27 4.41 7.42 5.70
C GLY A 27 5.27 6.88 4.57
N LYS A 28 5.83 5.69 4.80
CA LYS A 28 6.64 4.96 3.83
C LYS A 28 6.07 3.57 3.61
N LEU A 29 5.88 3.19 2.35
CA LEU A 29 5.47 1.86 1.94
C LEU A 29 6.72 1.06 1.52
N TYR A 30 6.76 -0.19 1.93
CA TYR A 30 7.79 -1.16 1.60
C TYR A 30 7.09 -2.37 0.96
N LEU A 31 7.63 -2.87 -0.15
CA LEU A 31 7.32 -4.17 -0.71
C LEU A 31 8.49 -5.09 -0.41
N THR A 32 8.19 -6.22 0.23
CA THR A 32 9.14 -7.32 0.39
C THR A 32 8.73 -8.49 -0.48
N ASN A 33 9.56 -9.53 -0.53
CA ASN A 33 9.21 -10.82 -1.13
C ASN A 33 8.12 -11.59 -0.36
N GLN A 34 7.61 -11.07 0.76
CA GLN A 34 6.58 -11.74 1.58
C GLN A 34 5.32 -10.89 1.83
N ARG A 35 5.45 -9.57 1.94
CA ARG A 35 4.36 -8.66 2.32
C ARG A 35 4.58 -7.23 1.87
N LEU A 36 3.52 -6.44 1.92
CA LEU A 36 3.60 -4.99 1.94
C LEU A 36 3.59 -4.51 3.39
N VAL A 37 4.44 -3.54 3.70
CA VAL A 37 4.51 -2.92 5.02
C VAL A 37 4.40 -1.41 4.85
N PHE A 38 3.37 -0.80 5.39
CA PHE A 38 3.25 0.65 5.46
C PHE A 38 3.57 1.13 6.88
N ARG A 39 4.55 2.02 7.01
CA ARG A 39 4.91 2.64 8.29
C ARG A 39 4.53 4.12 8.26
N ALA A 40 3.60 4.52 9.12
CA ALA A 40 3.20 5.91 9.28
C ALA A 40 4.33 6.75 9.92
N HIS A 41 4.41 8.04 9.55
CA HIS A 41 5.32 8.99 10.22
C HIS A 41 4.78 9.48 11.57
N ALA A 42 3.46 9.60 11.71
CA ALA A 42 2.81 10.03 12.94
C ALA A 42 2.48 8.83 13.85
N LEU A 43 2.80 8.94 15.14
CA LEU A 43 2.67 7.89 16.16
C LEU A 43 1.26 7.70 16.75
N ASN A 44 0.30 8.57 16.43
CA ASN A 44 -1.11 8.47 16.87
C ASN A 44 -1.95 8.29 15.60
N VAL A 45 -2.75 7.26 15.37
CA VAL A 45 -3.73 6.57 16.22
C VAL A 45 -3.73 5.06 15.86
N GLN A 46 -3.54 4.20 16.86
CA GLN A 46 -3.77 2.74 16.84
C GLN A 46 -3.00 1.90 15.80
N GLY A 47 -1.66 1.90 15.87
CA GLY A 47 -0.82 0.89 15.20
C GLY A 47 -0.08 1.42 13.98
N GLY A 48 1.01 2.16 14.21
CA GLY A 48 1.81 2.87 13.19
C GLY A 48 2.46 2.03 12.09
N VAL A 49 2.13 0.72 12.01
CA VAL A 49 2.52 -0.19 10.95
C VAL A 49 1.27 -0.92 10.44
N THR A 50 1.09 -0.96 9.13
CA THR A 50 0.08 -1.78 8.45
C THR A 50 0.81 -2.82 7.62
N GLU A 51 0.47 -4.08 7.82
CA GLU A 51 1.10 -5.21 7.15
C GLU A 51 0.08 -5.95 6.32
N ILE A 52 0.42 -6.24 5.07
CA ILE A 52 -0.46 -6.90 4.11
C ILE A 52 0.34 -8.06 3.50
N PRO A 53 0.13 -9.31 3.97
CA PRO A 53 0.76 -10.47 3.36
C PRO A 53 0.45 -10.54 1.87
N LEU A 54 1.46 -10.84 1.03
CA LEU A 54 1.24 -10.92 -0.42
C LEU A 54 0.23 -12.02 -0.77
N ALA A 55 0.22 -13.12 -0.01
CA ALA A 55 -0.76 -14.19 -0.14
C ALA A 55 -2.21 -13.75 0.13
N GLN A 56 -2.42 -12.60 0.79
CA GLN A 56 -3.76 -12.04 1.00
C GLN A 56 -4.19 -11.12 -0.14
N VAL A 57 -3.28 -10.64 -0.99
CA VAL A 57 -3.60 -9.68 -2.05
C VAL A 57 -4.35 -10.39 -3.18
N CYS A 58 -5.59 -9.95 -3.45
CA CYS A 58 -6.43 -10.54 -4.50
C CYS A 58 -6.67 -9.60 -5.68
N LYS A 59 -6.52 -8.28 -5.50
CA LYS A 59 -6.76 -7.30 -6.57
C LYS A 59 -5.94 -6.02 -6.37
N LEU A 60 -5.42 -5.51 -7.49
CA LEU A 60 -4.72 -4.22 -7.57
C LEU A 60 -5.49 -3.29 -8.50
N THR A 61 -6.05 -2.20 -7.96
CA THR A 61 -6.89 -1.27 -8.73
C THR A 61 -6.27 0.12 -8.76
N LYS A 62 -6.02 0.64 -9.95
CA LYS A 62 -5.63 2.05 -10.13
C LYS A 62 -6.82 2.94 -9.82
N CYS A 63 -6.60 3.99 -9.05
CA CYS A 63 -7.66 4.85 -8.58
C CYS A 63 -7.25 6.32 -8.52
N TRP A 64 -8.25 7.18 -8.33
CA TRP A 64 -8.04 8.58 -8.02
C TRP A 64 -7.89 8.78 -6.52
N THR A 65 -6.99 9.68 -6.16
CA THR A 65 -6.93 10.27 -4.83
C THR A 65 -8.20 11.08 -4.62
N LYS A 66 -8.86 10.86 -3.49
CA LYS A 66 -10.06 11.59 -3.12
C LYS A 66 -9.78 12.60 -2.01
N LEU A 67 -10.18 13.86 -2.21
CA LEU A 67 -10.27 14.89 -1.20
C LEU A 67 -11.58 14.71 -0.40
N PHE A 68 -11.49 14.78 0.92
CA PHE A 68 -12.60 14.46 1.86
C PHE A 68 -13.29 13.11 1.59
N GLY A 69 -12.56 12.14 1.04
CA GLY A 69 -13.08 10.81 0.73
C GLY A 69 -14.01 10.71 -0.49
N VAL A 70 -14.39 11.85 -1.12
CA VAL A 70 -15.38 11.84 -2.22
C VAL A 70 -14.97 12.62 -3.48
N VAL A 71 -14.20 13.70 -3.38
CA VAL A 71 -13.87 14.56 -4.53
C VAL A 71 -12.59 14.07 -5.23
N PRO A 72 -12.61 13.62 -6.50
CA PRO A 72 -11.40 13.17 -7.19
C PRO A 72 -10.43 14.33 -7.44
N LEU A 73 -9.16 14.17 -7.04
CA LEU A 73 -8.14 15.22 -7.14
C LEU A 73 -7.04 14.88 -8.17
N TYR A 74 -6.40 13.73 -8.03
CA TYR A 74 -5.31 13.32 -8.93
C TYR A 74 -5.27 11.80 -9.07
N PRO A 75 -4.98 11.23 -10.25
CA PRO A 75 -5.04 9.79 -10.47
C PRO A 75 -3.88 9.00 -9.84
N ASN A 76 -3.22 9.44 -8.76
CA ASN A 76 -2.03 8.81 -8.18
C ASN A 76 -2.30 7.80 -7.04
N SER A 77 -3.46 7.14 -7.04
CA SER A 77 -3.75 6.10 -6.04
C SER A 77 -3.67 4.68 -6.60
N LEU A 78 -3.24 3.76 -5.73
CA LEU A 78 -3.33 2.32 -5.91
C LEU A 78 -4.12 1.73 -4.73
N ALA A 79 -5.22 1.04 -5.04
CA ALA A 79 -5.98 0.28 -4.06
C ALA A 79 -5.56 -1.19 -4.11
N ILE A 80 -5.24 -1.75 -2.95
CA ILE A 80 -4.91 -3.16 -2.73
C ILE A 80 -6.08 -3.77 -1.97
N SER A 81 -6.77 -4.71 -2.62
CA SER A 81 -7.83 -5.49 -1.99
C SER A 81 -7.29 -6.82 -1.53
N THR A 82 -7.73 -7.26 -0.36
CA THR A 82 -7.34 -8.52 0.24
C THR A 82 -8.50 -9.53 0.26
N HIS A 83 -8.18 -10.82 0.42
CA HIS A 83 -9.18 -11.89 0.47
C HIS A 83 -10.16 -11.78 1.65
N ASP A 84 -9.79 -11.05 2.71
CA ASP A 84 -10.65 -10.72 3.85
C ASP A 84 -11.60 -9.52 3.58
N ASN A 85 -11.65 -9.01 2.34
CA ASN A 85 -12.42 -7.85 1.89
C ASN A 85 -11.92 -6.49 2.43
N THR A 86 -10.73 -6.43 3.04
CA THR A 86 -10.11 -5.15 3.37
C THR A 86 -9.58 -4.47 2.10
N VAL A 87 -9.66 -3.13 2.05
CA VAL A 87 -9.12 -2.33 0.94
C VAL A 87 -8.20 -1.24 1.47
N PHE A 88 -6.91 -1.36 1.15
CA PHE A 88 -5.89 -0.38 1.49
C PHE A 88 -5.65 0.54 0.30
N ARG A 89 -5.84 1.83 0.48
CA ARG A 89 -5.67 2.83 -0.60
C ARG A 89 -4.44 3.68 -0.34
N PHE A 90 -3.44 3.53 -1.19
CA PHE A 90 -2.21 4.29 -1.11
C PHE A 90 -2.15 5.35 -2.20
N VAL A 91 -1.92 6.59 -1.79
CA VAL A 91 -1.51 7.69 -2.68
C VAL A 91 0.01 7.67 -2.78
N LEU A 92 0.55 7.48 -3.98
CA LEU A 92 2.00 7.31 -4.17
C LEU A 92 2.46 7.72 -5.58
N PHE A 93 3.73 8.06 -5.70
CA PHE A 93 4.36 8.32 -6.99
C PHE A 93 4.65 7.01 -7.72
N GLY A 94 4.48 7.01 -9.06
CA GLY A 94 4.76 5.83 -9.87
C GLY A 94 3.81 4.65 -9.62
N ARG A 95 2.50 4.90 -9.51
CA ARG A 95 1.49 3.86 -9.23
C ARG A 95 1.55 2.64 -10.14
N ASP A 96 1.91 2.82 -11.41
CA ASP A 96 2.05 1.72 -12.36
C ASP A 96 3.29 0.86 -12.03
N SER A 97 4.41 1.48 -11.63
CA SER A 97 5.61 0.76 -11.18
C SER A 97 5.36 -0.03 -9.89
N TRP A 98 4.62 0.56 -8.94
CA TRP A 98 4.21 -0.16 -7.73
C TRP A 98 3.28 -1.33 -8.04
N ARG A 99 2.28 -1.12 -8.91
CA ARG A 99 1.36 -2.17 -9.31
C ARG A 99 2.07 -3.34 -10.00
N ALA A 100 2.99 -3.05 -10.93
CA ALA A 100 3.76 -4.07 -11.62
C ALA A 100 4.64 -4.88 -10.66
N ALA A 101 5.36 -4.21 -9.76
CA ALA A 101 6.21 -4.88 -8.78
C ALA A 101 5.41 -5.78 -7.82
N ILE A 102 4.21 -5.35 -7.39
CA ILE A 102 3.36 -6.20 -6.54
C ILE A 102 2.80 -7.38 -7.36
N ALA A 103 2.32 -7.13 -8.58
CA ALA A 103 1.77 -8.14 -9.47
C ALA A 103 2.75 -9.30 -9.73
N GLU A 104 4.02 -8.96 -9.98
CA GLU A 104 5.12 -9.92 -10.15
C GLU A 104 5.26 -10.86 -8.93
N GLN A 105 5.13 -10.34 -7.72
CA GLN A 105 5.27 -11.14 -6.49
C GLN A 105 4.04 -11.98 -6.15
N VAL A 106 2.84 -11.55 -6.56
CA VAL A 106 1.59 -12.29 -6.30
C VAL A 106 1.23 -13.26 -7.43
N GLY A 107 2.02 -13.31 -8.50
CA GLY A 107 1.74 -14.14 -9.68
C GLY A 107 0.50 -13.70 -10.47
N ALA A 108 0.03 -12.46 -10.28
CA ALA A 108 -1.10 -11.92 -11.02
C ALA A 108 -0.61 -11.27 -12.32
N PRO A 109 -1.34 -11.36 -13.44
CA PRO A 109 -0.97 -10.67 -14.66
C PRO A 109 -0.91 -9.15 -14.40
N ALA A 110 0.21 -8.55 -14.82
CA ALA A 110 0.52 -7.13 -14.66
C ALA A 110 -0.44 -6.22 -15.43
#